data_AF-A0A7T3U9H3-F1
#
_entry.id   AF-A0A7T3U9H3-F1
#
_cell.length_a   1.000
_cell.length_b   1.000
_cell.length_c   1.000
_cell.angle_alpha   90.00
_cell.angle_beta   90.00
_cell.angle_gamma   90.00
#
_symmetry.space_group_name_H-M   'P 1'
#
loop_
_entity.id
_entity.type
_entity.pdbx_description
1 polymer ?
#
loop_
_entity_poly.entity_id
_entity_poly.type
_entity_poly.pdbx_seq_one_letter_code
_entity_poly.pdbx_strand_id
1 'polypeptide(L)'
;MAKLVTEIRRSQRAEGPAAVLAIGTATPPNVVYQADYPDYYFRITRSEHLAELKEKFKRMCDKSMIRKRHMYLTEEILRENPKMCAYMEASLDARQDIVVVEVPRLGKEAAVKAIKEWGQPKSKITHLVFCTTSGVDMPGADYQLTKLLGLRPSVNRFMMYQQGCFAGGTVLRLAKDLAENNRGARVLVVCSEITAVTFRGPSDSHLDSMVGQALFADGAGAIIVGADPDPATERPLFELVSASQTILPDSEGAIDGHLREVGLTFHLLKDVPGLISKNIEKSLTEAFKPLGISDWNSLFWIAHPGGPAILDQVEAKLALNEDKMKATREVLSEYGNMSSACVLFILDEMRRRSAEEGKATTGEGLEWGVLFGFGPGLTVETVVLHSVPISAAAATH
;
A
#
# COMPACT_ATOMS: atom_id res chain seq x y z
N MET A 1 -27.88 -13.00 -32.87
CA MET A 1 -26.98 -11.97 -32.33
C MET A 1 -27.03 -11.88 -30.81
N ALA A 2 -28.16 -11.54 -30.17
CA ALA A 2 -28.22 -11.41 -28.69
C ALA A 2 -27.82 -12.69 -27.91
N LYS A 3 -28.27 -13.87 -28.36
CA LYS A 3 -27.87 -15.16 -27.75
C LYS A 3 -26.36 -15.42 -27.85
N LEU A 4 -25.78 -15.17 -29.03
CA LEU A 4 -24.34 -15.33 -29.29
C LEU A 4 -23.48 -14.40 -28.42
N VAL A 5 -23.87 -13.13 -28.27
CA VAL A 5 -23.14 -12.18 -27.41
C VAL A 5 -23.16 -12.64 -25.95
N THR A 6 -24.31 -13.08 -25.45
CA THR A 6 -24.43 -13.60 -24.07
C THR A 6 -23.60 -14.86 -23.86
N GLU A 7 -23.57 -15.77 -24.84
CA GLU A 7 -22.78 -16.99 -24.79
C GLU A 7 -21.28 -16.69 -24.78
N ILE A 8 -20.81 -15.80 -25.67
CA ILE A 8 -19.43 -15.32 -25.68
C ILE A 8 -19.06 -14.72 -24.32
N ARG A 9 -19.88 -13.80 -23.79
CA ARG A 9 -19.62 -13.17 -22.49
C ARG A 9 -19.56 -14.20 -21.35
N ARG A 10 -20.42 -15.21 -21.33
CA ARG A 10 -20.39 -16.28 -20.32
C ARG A 10 -19.12 -17.11 -20.41
N SER A 11 -18.70 -17.49 -21.63
CA SER A 11 -17.48 -18.26 -21.85
C SER A 11 -16.21 -17.52 -21.44
N GLN A 12 -16.23 -16.19 -21.49
CA GLN A 12 -15.10 -15.32 -21.15
C GLN A 12 -15.00 -15.01 -19.66
N ARG A 13 -15.98 -15.33 -18.81
CA ARG A 13 -15.95 -15.02 -17.38
C ARG A 13 -15.47 -16.21 -16.54
N ALA A 14 -14.80 -15.91 -15.44
CA ALA A 14 -14.49 -16.87 -14.40
C ALA A 14 -15.76 -17.29 -13.64
N GLU A 15 -15.69 -18.39 -12.90
CA GLU A 15 -16.82 -18.92 -12.13
C GLU A 15 -16.76 -18.53 -10.65
N GLY A 16 -15.58 -18.67 -10.04
CA GLY A 16 -15.32 -18.34 -8.65
C GLY A 16 -14.85 -16.90 -8.42
N PRO A 17 -14.68 -16.52 -7.14
CA PRO A 17 -14.17 -15.20 -6.78
C PRO A 17 -12.69 -15.05 -7.16
N ALA A 18 -12.26 -13.81 -7.37
CA ALA A 18 -10.84 -13.49 -7.42
C ALA A 18 -10.19 -13.79 -6.06
N ALA A 19 -9.02 -14.41 -6.08
CA ALA A 19 -8.20 -14.65 -4.90
C ALA A 19 -6.79 -14.11 -5.09
N VAL A 20 -6.17 -13.69 -3.98
CA VAL A 20 -4.74 -13.43 -3.89
C VAL A 20 -4.02 -14.79 -3.86
N LEU A 21 -3.20 -15.06 -4.87
CA LEU A 21 -2.51 -16.34 -5.06
C LEU A 21 -1.05 -16.32 -4.59
N ALA A 22 -0.46 -15.14 -4.51
CA ALA A 22 0.91 -14.96 -4.02
C ALA A 22 1.14 -13.50 -3.63
N ILE A 23 2.09 -13.27 -2.71
CA ILE A 23 2.50 -11.94 -2.26
C ILE A 23 4.02 -11.83 -2.27
N GLY A 24 4.56 -10.67 -2.63
CA GLY A 24 5.98 -10.39 -2.55
C GLY A 24 6.23 -8.94 -2.16
N THR A 25 7.19 -8.72 -1.28
CA THR A 25 7.52 -7.39 -0.74
C THR A 25 8.99 -7.07 -0.95
N ALA A 26 9.33 -5.81 -1.20
CA ALA A 26 10.71 -5.34 -1.36
C ALA A 26 10.89 -3.95 -0.78
N THR A 27 12.07 -3.68 -0.25
CA THR A 27 12.45 -2.38 0.30
C THR A 27 13.89 -2.05 -0.11
N PRO A 28 14.24 -0.75 -0.21
CA PRO A 28 15.63 -0.35 -0.42
C PRO A 28 16.56 -0.84 0.72
N PRO A 29 17.85 -1.06 0.44
CA PRO A 29 18.78 -1.63 1.43
C PRO A 29 19.17 -0.64 2.54
N ASN A 30 19.07 0.67 2.30
CA ASN A 30 19.44 1.68 3.29
C ASN A 30 18.34 1.80 4.37
N VAL A 31 18.73 1.49 5.61
CA VAL A 31 17.87 1.50 6.78
C VAL A 31 18.19 2.73 7.62
N VAL A 32 17.15 3.48 8.00
CA VAL A 32 17.26 4.62 8.89
C VAL A 32 16.39 4.40 10.11
N TYR A 33 17.01 4.36 11.29
CA TYR A 33 16.29 4.20 12.56
C TYR A 33 15.62 5.49 12.97
N GLN A 34 14.39 5.38 13.47
CA GLN A 34 13.58 6.54 13.80
C GLN A 34 14.16 7.37 14.94
N ALA A 35 14.87 6.72 15.88
CA ALA A 35 15.57 7.37 16.99
C ALA A 35 16.69 8.32 16.52
N ASP A 36 17.36 7.97 15.42
CA ASP A 36 18.48 8.74 14.85
C ASP A 36 18.01 9.72 13.75
N TYR A 37 16.76 9.55 13.27
CA TYR A 37 16.25 10.30 12.12
C TYR A 37 16.22 11.82 12.33
N PRO A 38 15.84 12.38 13.49
CA PRO A 38 15.90 13.83 13.71
C PRO A 38 17.31 14.41 13.53
N ASP A 39 18.34 13.71 13.99
CA ASP A 39 19.73 14.15 13.84
C ASP A 39 20.18 14.05 12.39
N TYR A 40 19.91 12.92 11.72
CA TYR A 40 20.18 12.73 10.30
C TYR A 40 19.51 13.80 9.44
N TYR A 41 18.19 13.97 9.60
CA TYR A 41 17.36 14.84 8.78
C TYR A 41 17.74 16.31 8.93
N PHE A 42 17.96 16.80 10.16
CA PHE A 42 18.35 18.20 10.37
C PHE A 42 19.79 18.47 9.92
N ARG A 43 20.69 17.48 10.01
CA ARG A 43 22.06 17.61 9.47
C ARG A 43 22.06 17.68 7.95
N ILE A 44 21.45 16.71 7.27
CA ILE A 44 21.50 16.63 5.79
C ILE A 44 20.76 17.80 5.12
N THR A 45 19.76 18.36 5.78
CA THR A 45 19.04 19.57 5.34
C THR A 45 19.67 20.87 5.83
N ARG A 46 20.86 20.83 6.46
CA ARG A 46 21.58 21.99 7.00
C ARG A 46 20.73 22.87 7.93
N SER A 47 19.83 22.24 8.67
CA SER A 47 18.80 22.87 9.48
C SER A 47 19.09 22.79 10.99
N GLU A 48 20.29 22.39 11.41
CA GLU A 48 20.64 22.24 12.84
C GLU A 48 20.52 23.54 13.66
N HIS A 49 20.58 24.69 13.00
CA HIS A 49 20.34 26.00 13.61
C HIS A 49 18.88 26.20 14.07
N LEU A 50 17.93 25.40 13.56
CA LEU A 50 16.51 25.41 13.93
C LEU A 50 16.23 24.48 15.13
N ALA A 51 16.89 24.72 16.25
CA ALA A 51 16.88 23.82 17.42
C ALA A 51 15.46 23.53 17.96
N GLU A 52 14.59 24.54 18.05
CA GLU A 52 13.21 24.35 18.52
C GLU A 52 12.38 23.46 17.57
N LEU A 53 12.60 23.62 16.26
CA LEU A 53 11.92 22.83 15.25
C LEU A 53 12.41 21.38 15.26
N LYS A 54 13.72 21.18 15.51
CA LYS A 54 14.31 19.85 15.71
C LYS A 54 13.68 19.14 16.90
N GLU A 55 13.50 19.83 18.03
CA GLU A 55 12.83 19.26 19.21
C GLU A 55 11.35 18.94 18.95
N LYS A 56 10.63 19.77 18.19
CA LYS A 56 9.27 19.42 17.72
C LYS A 56 9.28 18.15 16.87
N PHE A 57 10.21 18.06 15.92
CA PHE A 57 10.34 16.91 15.03
C PHE A 57 10.70 15.63 15.76
N LYS A 58 11.60 15.71 16.74
CA LYS A 58 11.97 14.59 17.60
C LYS A 58 10.74 14.01 18.31
N ARG A 59 9.90 14.87 18.90
CA ARG A 59 8.63 14.43 19.51
C ARG A 59 7.66 13.80 18.50
N MET A 60 7.65 14.26 17.24
CA MET A 60 6.84 13.61 16.19
C MET A 60 7.37 12.21 15.88
N CYS A 61 8.70 12.05 15.78
CA CYS A 61 9.36 10.77 15.57
C CYS A 61 9.11 9.81 16.75
N ASP A 62 9.27 10.25 17.99
CA ASP A 62 9.06 9.43 19.19
C ASP A 62 7.61 8.92 19.29
N LYS A 63 6.63 9.73 18.86
CA LYS A 63 5.21 9.38 18.87
C LYS A 63 4.74 8.69 17.58
N SER A 64 5.63 8.47 16.60
CA SER A 64 5.24 7.91 15.31
C SER A 64 4.93 6.41 15.37
N MET A 65 5.35 5.72 16.43
CA MET A 65 5.34 4.25 16.56
C MET A 65 6.17 3.54 15.47
N ILE A 66 7.04 4.27 14.79
CA ILE A 66 7.98 3.74 13.79
C ILE A 66 9.30 3.46 14.49
N ARG A 67 9.84 2.26 14.32
CA ARG A 67 11.18 1.88 14.80
C ARG A 67 12.25 2.20 13.76
N LYS A 68 12.00 1.84 12.51
CA LYS A 68 12.92 2.05 11.39
C LYS A 68 12.16 2.23 10.08
N ARG A 69 12.84 2.79 9.09
CA ARG A 69 12.36 2.91 7.71
C ARG A 69 13.43 2.51 6.73
N HIS A 70 12.98 2.10 5.55
CA HIS A 70 13.84 1.88 4.40
C HIS A 70 13.72 3.09 3.47
N MET A 71 14.84 3.62 3.00
CA MET A 71 14.89 4.82 2.15
C MET A 71 15.90 4.63 1.04
N TYR A 72 15.49 4.81 -0.22
CA TYR A 72 16.39 4.84 -1.36
C TYR A 72 17.34 6.04 -1.27
N LEU A 73 16.83 7.19 -0.81
CA LEU A 73 17.65 8.37 -0.56
C LEU A 73 18.70 8.09 0.52
N THR A 74 19.96 8.22 0.13
CA THR A 74 21.13 8.18 1.02
C THR A 74 21.71 9.57 1.22
N GLU A 75 22.62 9.71 2.19
CA GLU A 75 23.34 10.98 2.40
C GLU A 75 24.15 11.39 1.16
N GLU A 76 24.68 10.42 0.40
CA GLU A 76 25.41 10.66 -0.85
C GLU A 76 24.49 11.26 -1.92
N ILE A 77 23.36 10.61 -2.21
CA ILE A 77 22.37 11.10 -3.19
C ILE A 77 21.89 12.50 -2.83
N LEU A 78 21.61 12.75 -1.54
CA LEU A 78 21.15 14.05 -1.07
C LEU A 78 22.22 15.15 -1.17
N ARG A 79 23.50 14.81 -0.97
CA ARG A 79 24.61 15.77 -1.17
C ARG A 79 24.81 16.13 -2.64
N GLU A 80 24.59 15.19 -3.55
CA GLU A 80 24.61 15.43 -5.01
C GLU A 80 23.40 16.23 -5.48
N ASN A 81 22.28 16.18 -4.74
CA ASN A 81 21.02 16.84 -5.07
C ASN A 81 20.60 17.86 -3.98
N PRO A 82 21.40 18.89 -3.68
CA PRO A 82 21.18 19.77 -2.53
C PRO A 82 19.85 20.54 -2.58
N LYS A 83 19.29 20.77 -3.77
CA LYS A 83 17.97 21.41 -3.93
C LYS A 83 16.82 20.55 -3.38
N MET A 84 17.00 19.22 -3.33
CA MET A 84 16.03 18.33 -2.68
C MET A 84 16.05 18.46 -1.15
N CYS A 85 17.18 18.89 -0.58
CA CYS A 85 17.32 19.15 0.85
C CYS A 85 16.80 20.53 1.26
N ALA A 86 16.64 21.45 0.31
CA ALA A 86 15.99 22.73 0.55
C ALA A 86 14.48 22.54 0.75
N TYR A 87 13.83 23.52 1.39
CA TYR A 87 12.39 23.43 1.67
C TYR A 87 11.53 23.56 0.39
N MET A 88 11.75 24.60 -0.42
CA MET A 88 10.93 24.94 -1.59
C MET A 88 11.77 25.35 -2.81
N GLU A 89 12.98 24.82 -2.97
CA GLU A 89 13.74 25.02 -4.22
C GLU A 89 13.28 24.06 -5.32
N ALA A 90 13.29 24.56 -6.56
CA ALA A 90 12.95 23.78 -7.73
C ALA A 90 13.87 22.56 -7.85
N SER A 91 13.28 21.38 -7.75
CA SER A 91 13.97 20.09 -7.64
C SER A 91 13.22 18.94 -8.32
N LEU A 92 12.09 19.22 -8.99
CA LEU A 92 11.26 18.19 -9.61
C LEU A 92 12.04 17.32 -10.60
N ASP A 93 12.86 17.90 -11.46
CA ASP A 93 13.63 17.16 -12.47
C ASP A 93 14.56 16.12 -11.83
N ALA A 94 15.36 16.52 -10.84
CA ALA A 94 16.24 15.60 -10.11
C ALA A 94 15.47 14.48 -9.39
N ARG A 95 14.31 14.81 -8.81
CA ARG A 95 13.43 13.82 -8.17
C ARG A 95 12.88 12.83 -9.19
N GLN A 96 12.45 13.34 -10.34
CA GLN A 96 11.93 12.55 -11.46
C GLN A 96 12.99 11.60 -12.00
N ASP A 97 14.20 12.10 -12.30
CA ASP A 97 15.33 11.30 -12.80
C ASP A 97 15.63 10.09 -11.89
N ILE A 98 15.47 10.25 -10.58
CA ILE A 98 15.60 9.15 -9.61
C ILE A 98 14.40 8.19 -9.71
N VAL A 99 13.16 8.68 -9.53
CA VAL A 99 12.01 7.79 -9.35
C VAL A 99 11.59 7.06 -10.63
N VAL A 100 11.78 7.65 -11.81
CA VAL A 100 11.41 6.98 -13.08
C VAL A 100 12.23 5.71 -13.34
N VAL A 101 13.44 5.64 -12.78
CA VAL A 101 14.31 4.46 -12.84
C VAL A 101 14.02 3.51 -11.68
N GLU A 102 13.90 4.04 -10.46
CA GLU A 102 13.96 3.21 -9.26
C GLU A 102 12.61 2.63 -8.84
N VAL A 103 11.50 3.32 -9.12
CA VAL A 103 10.16 2.79 -8.86
C VAL A 103 9.90 1.47 -9.61
N PRO A 104 10.13 1.36 -10.93
CA PRO A 104 9.95 0.07 -11.61
C PRO A 104 10.99 -0.99 -11.19
N ARG A 105 12.18 -0.61 -10.71
CA ARG A 105 13.18 -1.54 -10.18
C ARG A 105 12.75 -2.14 -8.85
N LEU A 106 12.32 -1.32 -7.91
CA LEU A 106 11.81 -1.79 -6.62
C LEU A 106 10.53 -2.63 -6.81
N GLY A 107 9.63 -2.19 -7.69
CA GLY A 107 8.47 -2.96 -8.11
C GLY A 107 8.82 -4.32 -8.73
N LYS A 108 9.91 -4.40 -9.52
CA LYS A 108 10.43 -5.66 -10.07
C LYS A 108 10.87 -6.62 -8.98
N GLU A 109 11.56 -6.15 -7.95
CA GLU A 109 12.02 -7.00 -6.85
C GLU A 109 10.85 -7.65 -6.10
N ALA A 110 9.83 -6.85 -5.77
CA ALA A 110 8.60 -7.36 -5.16
C ALA A 110 7.88 -8.35 -6.09
N ALA A 111 7.71 -7.99 -7.36
CA ALA A 111 7.05 -8.85 -8.35
C ALA A 111 7.77 -10.17 -8.58
N VAL A 112 9.11 -10.19 -8.59
CA VAL A 112 9.89 -11.43 -8.72
C VAL A 112 9.63 -12.37 -7.54
N LYS A 113 9.52 -11.84 -6.31
CA LYS A 113 9.17 -12.64 -5.13
C LYS A 113 7.75 -13.21 -5.22
N ALA A 114 6.77 -12.38 -5.60
CA ALA A 114 5.38 -12.83 -5.78
C ALA A 114 5.26 -13.89 -6.90
N ILE A 115 5.95 -13.71 -8.03
CA ILE A 115 5.96 -14.68 -9.14
C ILE A 115 6.65 -15.98 -8.72
N LYS A 116 7.74 -15.88 -7.95
CA LYS A 116 8.45 -17.06 -7.43
C LYS A 116 7.55 -17.87 -6.51
N GLU A 117 6.84 -17.23 -5.59
CA GLU A 117 5.88 -17.88 -4.71
C GLU A 117 4.71 -18.49 -5.49
N TRP A 118 4.17 -17.76 -6.46
CA TRP A 118 3.09 -18.27 -7.32
C TRP A 118 3.50 -19.53 -8.10
N GLY A 119 4.80 -19.68 -8.41
CA GLY A 119 5.37 -20.90 -8.99
C GLY A 119 4.99 -21.16 -10.46
N GLN A 120 4.22 -20.28 -11.09
CA GLN A 120 3.82 -20.41 -12.48
C GLN A 120 4.71 -19.59 -13.43
N PRO A 121 4.79 -19.95 -14.72
CA PRO A 121 5.56 -19.17 -15.68
C PRO A 121 4.96 -17.77 -15.84
N LYS A 122 5.82 -16.75 -15.81
CA LYS A 122 5.43 -15.34 -16.04
C LYS A 122 4.66 -15.11 -17.34
N SER A 123 4.77 -16.02 -18.31
CA SER A 123 3.95 -15.97 -19.52
C SER A 123 2.46 -16.07 -19.16
N LYS A 124 2.03 -16.78 -18.12
CA LYS A 124 0.61 -16.85 -17.73
C LYS A 124 0.04 -15.53 -17.18
N ILE A 125 0.87 -14.51 -16.89
CA ILE A 125 0.40 -13.18 -16.50
C ILE A 125 -0.26 -12.50 -17.71
N THR A 126 -1.53 -12.14 -17.53
CA THR A 126 -2.39 -11.55 -18.58
C THR A 126 -2.57 -10.04 -18.42
N HIS A 127 -2.51 -9.57 -17.18
CA HIS A 127 -2.73 -8.18 -16.83
C HIS A 127 -1.63 -7.70 -15.88
N LEU A 128 -1.28 -6.42 -15.99
CA LEU A 128 -0.42 -5.70 -15.06
C LEU A 128 -1.16 -4.45 -14.58
N VAL A 129 -1.41 -4.36 -13.27
CA VAL A 129 -1.88 -3.15 -12.61
C VAL A 129 -0.71 -2.59 -11.82
N PHE A 130 -0.27 -1.38 -12.14
CA PHE A 130 0.82 -0.72 -11.43
C PHE A 130 0.31 0.57 -10.79
N CYS A 131 0.61 0.77 -9.51
CA CYS A 131 0.32 2.01 -8.80
C CYS A 131 1.60 2.61 -8.20
N THR A 132 1.71 3.92 -8.31
CA THR A 132 2.72 4.69 -7.57
C THR A 132 2.27 6.14 -7.43
N THR A 133 2.60 6.74 -6.30
CA THR A 133 2.54 8.18 -6.06
C THR A 133 3.91 8.83 -6.32
N SER A 134 4.91 8.04 -6.70
CA SER A 134 6.31 8.41 -6.84
C SER A 134 6.66 8.68 -8.29
N GLY A 135 6.37 9.91 -8.73
CA GLY A 135 6.66 10.41 -10.07
C GLY A 135 5.68 9.98 -11.15
N VAL A 136 5.88 10.50 -12.36
CA VAL A 136 5.07 10.22 -13.56
C VAL A 136 5.97 10.19 -14.79
N ASP A 137 5.70 9.30 -15.76
CA ASP A 137 6.47 9.25 -17.01
C ASP A 137 5.69 8.57 -18.15
N MET A 138 6.16 8.76 -19.39
CA MET A 138 5.59 8.18 -20.61
C MET A 138 6.71 7.71 -21.57
N PRO A 139 6.91 6.38 -21.75
CA PRO A 139 6.14 5.27 -21.19
C PRO A 139 6.30 5.08 -19.68
N GLY A 140 5.19 4.76 -19.00
CA GLY A 140 5.14 4.69 -17.53
C GLY A 140 5.82 3.48 -16.88
N ALA A 141 5.82 3.45 -15.55
CA ALA A 141 6.46 2.41 -14.74
C ALA A 141 5.91 1.00 -15.04
N ASP A 142 4.63 0.89 -15.43
CA ASP A 142 4.02 -0.35 -15.91
C ASP A 142 4.67 -0.89 -17.20
N TYR A 143 5.01 0.01 -18.14
CA TYR A 143 5.76 -0.34 -19.35
C TYR A 143 7.18 -0.80 -18.98
N GLN A 144 7.88 -0.02 -18.15
CA GLN A 144 9.24 -0.33 -17.72
C GLN A 144 9.28 -1.68 -17.00
N LEU A 145 8.35 -1.92 -16.08
CA LEU A 145 8.24 -3.20 -15.37
C LEU A 145 7.96 -4.36 -16.32
N THR A 146 7.08 -4.18 -17.30
CA THR A 146 6.78 -5.19 -18.34
C THR A 146 8.06 -5.62 -19.06
N LYS A 147 8.93 -4.67 -19.40
CA LYS A 147 10.24 -4.91 -20.02
C LYS A 147 11.22 -5.60 -19.06
N LEU A 148 11.34 -5.08 -17.83
CA LEU A 148 12.25 -5.58 -16.80
C LEU A 148 11.96 -7.03 -16.39
N LEU A 149 10.68 -7.40 -16.31
CA LEU A 149 10.25 -8.77 -16.02
C LEU A 149 10.23 -9.65 -17.27
N GLY A 150 10.24 -9.07 -18.47
CA GLY A 150 10.05 -9.79 -19.73
C GLY A 150 8.70 -10.48 -19.79
N LEU A 151 7.62 -9.76 -19.46
CA LEU A 151 6.25 -10.23 -19.64
C LEU A 151 5.89 -10.26 -21.13
N ARG A 152 4.77 -10.89 -21.48
CA ARG A 152 4.31 -10.89 -22.88
C ARG A 152 4.04 -9.45 -23.34
N PRO A 153 4.40 -9.08 -24.59
CA PRO A 153 4.07 -7.77 -25.15
C PRO A 153 2.56 -7.48 -25.19
N SER A 154 1.73 -8.53 -25.19
CA SER A 154 0.26 -8.46 -25.19
C SER A 154 -0.36 -8.35 -23.79
N VAL A 155 0.44 -8.16 -22.72
CA VAL A 155 -0.09 -7.95 -21.38
C VAL A 155 -0.93 -6.67 -21.35
N ASN A 156 -2.15 -6.75 -20.83
CA ASN A 156 -3.00 -5.58 -20.66
C ASN A 156 -2.53 -4.79 -19.44
N ARG A 157 -2.14 -3.52 -19.63
CA ARG A 157 -1.53 -2.71 -18.57
C ARG A 157 -2.47 -1.61 -18.10
N PHE A 158 -2.47 -1.36 -16.80
CA PHE A 158 -3.17 -0.27 -16.14
C PHE A 158 -2.19 0.45 -15.22
N MET A 159 -1.86 1.70 -15.56
CA MET A 159 -0.98 2.56 -14.77
C MET A 159 -1.82 3.55 -13.98
N MET A 160 -1.65 3.57 -12.65
CA MET A 160 -2.34 4.47 -11.73
C MET A 160 -1.33 5.34 -11.00
N TYR A 161 -1.08 6.52 -11.55
CA TYR A 161 -0.22 7.52 -10.93
C TYR A 161 -1.00 8.41 -9.96
N GLN A 162 -0.31 8.90 -8.93
CA GLN A 162 -0.76 9.98 -8.03
C GLN A 162 -2.15 9.76 -7.41
N GLN A 163 -2.47 8.52 -7.03
CA GLN A 163 -3.71 8.20 -6.33
C GLN A 163 -3.59 8.44 -4.81
N GLY A 164 -2.41 8.21 -4.25
CA GLY A 164 -2.16 8.31 -2.82
C GLY A 164 -2.44 7.01 -2.06
N CYS A 165 -2.51 7.11 -0.73
CA CYS A 165 -2.41 5.97 0.17
C CYS A 165 -3.58 4.97 0.10
N PHE A 166 -4.77 5.38 -0.35
CA PHE A 166 -5.91 4.46 -0.50
C PHE A 166 -5.73 3.48 -1.67
N ALA A 167 -4.76 3.72 -2.56
CA ALA A 167 -4.62 2.99 -3.81
C ALA A 167 -4.29 1.50 -3.64
N GLY A 168 -3.82 1.08 -2.45
CA GLY A 168 -3.71 -0.34 -2.11
C GLY A 168 -5.06 -1.08 -2.17
N GLY A 169 -6.15 -0.44 -1.76
CA GLY A 169 -7.51 -0.97 -1.96
C GLY A 169 -7.96 -0.86 -3.42
N THR A 170 -7.63 0.25 -4.09
CA THR A 170 -7.98 0.48 -5.51
C THR A 170 -7.39 -0.57 -6.44
N VAL A 171 -6.11 -0.93 -6.26
CA VAL A 171 -5.48 -1.96 -7.10
C VAL A 171 -6.13 -3.33 -6.92
N LEU A 172 -6.55 -3.68 -5.70
CA LEU A 172 -7.27 -4.92 -5.41
C LEU A 172 -8.67 -4.92 -6.05
N ARG A 173 -9.40 -3.80 -5.93
CA ARG A 173 -10.71 -3.62 -6.55
C ARG A 173 -10.65 -3.78 -8.07
N LEU A 174 -9.68 -3.14 -8.72
CA LEU A 174 -9.47 -3.28 -10.16
C LEU A 174 -9.05 -4.71 -10.53
N ALA A 175 -8.12 -5.32 -9.78
CA ALA A 175 -7.65 -6.67 -10.05
C ALA A 175 -8.75 -7.72 -9.88
N LYS A 176 -9.66 -7.54 -8.91
CA LYS A 176 -10.86 -8.37 -8.73
C LYS A 176 -11.69 -8.39 -10.00
N ASP A 177 -12.11 -7.23 -10.49
CA ASP A 177 -12.95 -7.14 -11.70
C ASP A 177 -12.24 -7.70 -12.93
N LEU A 178 -10.93 -7.45 -13.08
CA LEU A 178 -10.14 -7.99 -14.18
C LEU A 178 -10.04 -9.51 -14.13
N ALA A 179 -9.81 -10.10 -12.95
CA ALA A 179 -9.70 -11.54 -12.77
C ALA A 179 -11.04 -12.27 -12.96
N GLU A 180 -12.13 -11.72 -12.40
CA GLU A 180 -13.46 -12.35 -12.47
C GLU A 180 -14.09 -12.22 -13.85
N ASN A 181 -13.86 -11.09 -14.53
CA ASN A 181 -14.47 -10.85 -15.84
C ASN A 181 -13.69 -11.50 -17.01
N ASN A 182 -12.52 -12.13 -16.75
CA ASN A 182 -11.68 -12.77 -17.76
C ASN A 182 -11.21 -14.16 -17.30
N ARG A 183 -11.80 -15.22 -17.86
CA ARG A 183 -11.49 -16.62 -17.54
C ARG A 183 -10.00 -16.90 -17.76
N GLY A 184 -9.36 -17.47 -16.74
CA GLY A 184 -7.92 -17.79 -16.75
C GLY A 184 -7.00 -16.58 -16.62
N ALA A 185 -7.54 -15.38 -16.37
CA ALA A 185 -6.71 -14.21 -16.13
C ALA A 185 -5.92 -14.37 -14.83
N ARG A 186 -4.66 -13.94 -14.91
CA ARG A 186 -3.75 -13.75 -13.80
C ARG A 186 -3.24 -12.32 -13.89
N VAL A 187 -3.52 -11.56 -12.85
CA VAL A 187 -3.25 -10.12 -12.76
C VAL A 187 -2.06 -9.96 -11.81
N LEU A 188 -0.95 -9.46 -12.34
CA LEU A 188 0.13 -8.96 -11.51
C LEU A 188 -0.23 -7.54 -11.07
N VAL A 189 -0.31 -7.33 -9.76
CA VAL A 189 -0.51 -6.01 -9.17
C VAL A 189 0.79 -5.59 -8.50
N VAL A 190 1.20 -4.33 -8.68
CA VAL A 190 2.39 -3.76 -8.04
C VAL A 190 2.06 -2.36 -7.52
N CYS A 191 2.28 -2.14 -6.22
CA CYS A 191 2.38 -0.81 -5.61
C CYS A 191 3.85 -0.57 -5.29
N SER A 192 4.46 0.51 -5.77
CA SER A 192 5.89 0.80 -5.52
C SER A 192 6.11 2.27 -5.23
N GLU A 193 6.63 2.57 -4.05
CA GLU A 193 6.68 3.93 -3.50
C GLU A 193 8.09 4.29 -3.02
N ILE A 194 8.55 5.49 -3.40
CA ILE A 194 9.86 6.04 -3.10
C ILE A 194 9.70 7.52 -2.70
N THR A 195 10.21 7.86 -1.51
CA THR A 195 10.10 9.19 -0.88
C THR A 195 10.89 10.30 -1.56
N ALA A 196 11.68 9.99 -2.59
CA ALA A 196 12.45 10.98 -3.35
C ALA A 196 11.58 12.13 -3.88
N VAL A 197 10.32 11.89 -4.25
CA VAL A 197 9.42 12.97 -4.70
C VAL A 197 8.90 13.87 -3.57
N THR A 198 8.96 13.40 -2.31
CA THR A 198 8.34 14.04 -1.13
C THR A 198 9.34 14.57 -0.11
N PHE A 199 10.60 14.12 -0.13
CA PHE A 199 11.65 14.56 0.80
C PHE A 199 11.96 16.05 0.63
N ARG A 200 12.03 16.83 1.71
CA ARG A 200 12.39 18.27 1.63
C ARG A 200 12.94 18.76 2.95
N GLY A 201 13.53 19.94 2.98
CA GLY A 201 13.96 20.60 4.21
C GLY A 201 12.80 20.97 5.16
N PRO A 202 13.03 21.08 6.48
CA PRO A 202 12.00 21.47 7.44
C PRO A 202 11.64 22.96 7.34
N SER A 203 10.43 23.31 7.77
CA SER A 203 9.97 24.69 7.91
C SER A 203 8.96 24.83 9.06
N ASP A 204 9.10 25.86 9.90
CA ASP A 204 8.15 26.17 10.98
C ASP A 204 6.75 26.56 10.44
N SER A 205 6.65 26.99 9.18
CA SER A 205 5.38 27.35 8.55
C SER A 205 4.62 26.17 7.96
N HIS A 206 5.18 24.95 7.97
CA HIS A 206 4.59 23.77 7.30
C HIS A 206 4.79 22.48 8.13
N LEU A 207 4.18 22.45 9.31
CA LEU A 207 4.33 21.35 10.28
C LEU A 207 3.75 20.01 9.82
N ASP A 208 2.72 20.04 8.98
CA ASP A 208 2.11 18.89 8.31
C ASP A 208 3.07 18.21 7.34
N SER A 209 3.92 18.96 6.61
CA SER A 209 5.02 18.34 5.85
C SER A 209 5.98 17.60 6.75
N MET A 210 6.28 18.13 7.94
CA MET A 210 7.16 17.46 8.90
C MET A 210 6.56 16.15 9.44
N VAL A 211 5.25 16.10 9.65
CA VAL A 211 4.56 14.83 9.95
C VAL A 211 4.82 13.82 8.83
N GLY A 212 4.70 14.24 7.56
CA GLY A 212 5.06 13.41 6.41
C GLY A 212 6.52 12.92 6.45
N GLN A 213 7.48 13.79 6.76
CA GLN A 213 8.91 13.42 6.84
C GLN A 213 9.20 12.40 7.95
N ALA A 214 8.43 12.41 9.04
CA ALA A 214 8.55 11.43 10.10
C ALA A 214 7.93 10.07 9.73
N LEU A 215 6.90 10.06 8.87
CA LEU A 215 6.11 8.85 8.59
C LEU A 215 6.51 8.13 7.30
N PHE A 216 6.72 8.86 6.21
CA PHE A 216 6.85 8.25 4.89
C PHE A 216 8.14 7.44 4.73
N ALA A 217 8.02 6.35 4.00
CA ALA A 217 9.09 5.39 3.75
C ALA A 217 8.97 4.76 2.36
N ASP A 218 10.01 4.04 1.96
CA ASP A 218 10.09 3.42 0.64
C ASP A 218 9.78 1.93 0.72
N GLY A 219 9.03 1.42 -0.25
CA GLY A 219 8.70 0.01 -0.34
C GLY A 219 7.83 -0.32 -1.54
N ALA A 220 7.91 -1.58 -1.97
CA ALA A 220 7.04 -2.12 -3.00
C ALA A 220 6.39 -3.42 -2.55
N GLY A 221 5.09 -3.53 -2.78
CA GLY A 221 4.30 -4.75 -2.62
C GLY A 221 3.79 -5.20 -3.99
N ALA A 222 3.88 -6.50 -4.25
CA ALA A 222 3.34 -7.12 -5.44
C ALA A 222 2.48 -8.33 -5.06
N ILE A 223 1.38 -8.52 -5.77
CA ILE A 223 0.50 -9.68 -5.59
C ILE A 223 0.09 -10.25 -6.94
N ILE A 224 -0.17 -11.56 -6.96
CA ILE A 224 -0.84 -12.23 -8.08
C ILE A 224 -2.29 -12.44 -7.70
N VAL A 225 -3.22 -11.94 -8.52
CA VAL A 225 -4.65 -12.13 -8.35
C VAL A 225 -5.20 -12.98 -9.50
N GLY A 226 -6.05 -13.95 -9.18
CA GLY A 226 -6.73 -14.79 -10.16
C GLY A 226 -7.97 -15.44 -9.58
N ALA A 227 -8.96 -15.68 -10.44
CA ALA A 227 -10.11 -16.52 -10.12
C ALA A 227 -9.86 -17.95 -10.62
N ASP A 228 -10.66 -18.89 -10.10
CA ASP A 228 -10.60 -20.32 -10.42
C ASP A 228 -9.16 -20.88 -10.27
N PRO A 229 -8.59 -20.89 -9.06
CA PRO A 229 -7.23 -21.38 -8.85
C PRO A 229 -7.13 -22.87 -9.20
N ASP A 230 -6.05 -23.26 -9.90
CA ASP A 230 -5.77 -24.67 -10.16
C ASP A 230 -5.31 -25.34 -8.86
N PRO A 231 -6.09 -26.26 -8.26
CA PRO A 231 -5.76 -26.87 -6.98
C PRO A 231 -4.47 -27.72 -7.03
N ALA A 232 -3.99 -28.11 -8.21
CA ALA A 232 -2.71 -28.81 -8.33
C ALA A 232 -1.52 -27.87 -8.13
N THR A 233 -1.62 -26.61 -8.55
CA THR A 233 -0.45 -25.72 -8.68
C THR A 233 -0.57 -24.37 -7.99
N GLU A 234 -1.77 -23.94 -7.63
CA GLU A 234 -2.04 -22.64 -7.02
C GLU A 234 -2.65 -22.82 -5.64
N ARG A 235 -2.35 -21.90 -4.72
CA ARG A 235 -2.84 -21.91 -3.35
C ARG A 235 -3.40 -20.52 -3.05
N PRO A 236 -4.72 -20.35 -2.98
CA PRO A 236 -5.29 -19.05 -2.62
C PRO A 236 -4.91 -18.71 -1.18
N LEU A 237 -4.61 -17.43 -0.93
CA LEU A 237 -4.28 -16.88 0.38
C LEU A 237 -5.47 -16.16 0.98
N PHE A 238 -6.17 -15.35 0.17
CA PHE A 238 -7.37 -14.61 0.54
C PHE A 238 -8.27 -14.45 -0.68
N GLU A 239 -9.59 -14.57 -0.51
CA GLU A 239 -10.56 -14.28 -1.55
C GLU A 239 -11.04 -12.83 -1.42
N LEU A 240 -11.18 -12.15 -2.56
CA LEU A 240 -11.67 -10.77 -2.67
C LEU A 240 -13.19 -10.82 -2.84
N VAL A 241 -13.95 -10.66 -1.77
CA VAL A 241 -15.41 -10.89 -1.80
C VAL A 241 -16.15 -9.69 -2.38
N SER A 242 -15.90 -8.50 -1.83
CA SER A 242 -16.47 -7.25 -2.33
C SER A 242 -15.46 -6.12 -2.16
N ALA A 243 -15.62 -5.06 -2.96
CA ALA A 243 -14.80 -3.87 -2.87
C ALA A 243 -15.65 -2.63 -3.18
N SER A 244 -15.54 -1.62 -2.33
CA SER A 244 -16.29 -0.37 -2.45
C SER A 244 -15.40 0.83 -2.10
N GLN A 245 -15.76 1.99 -2.64
CA GLN A 245 -15.09 3.25 -2.38
C GLN A 245 -16.12 4.30 -1.96
N THR A 246 -15.74 5.15 -1.02
CA THR A 246 -16.54 6.31 -0.62
C THR A 246 -15.66 7.52 -0.36
N ILE A 247 -16.22 8.72 -0.57
CA ILE A 247 -15.62 9.98 -0.17
C ILE A 247 -16.32 10.41 1.11
N LEU A 248 -15.55 10.70 2.17
CA LEU A 248 -16.14 11.06 3.45
C LEU A 248 -16.81 12.44 3.36
N PRO A 249 -18.00 12.61 3.98
CA PRO A 249 -18.64 13.91 4.03
C PRO A 249 -17.79 14.91 4.80
N ASP A 250 -17.89 16.20 4.42
CA ASP A 250 -17.23 17.32 5.09
C ASP A 250 -15.69 17.16 5.24
N SER A 251 -15.05 16.55 4.24
CA SER A 251 -13.61 16.22 4.27
C SER A 251 -12.77 16.90 3.19
N GLU A 252 -13.32 17.91 2.52
CA GLU A 252 -12.62 18.69 1.49
C GLU A 252 -11.34 19.33 2.07
N GLY A 253 -10.23 19.20 1.34
CA GLY A 253 -8.92 19.69 1.77
C GLY A 253 -8.30 18.96 2.97
N ALA A 254 -8.91 17.85 3.44
CA ALA A 254 -8.37 17.08 4.57
C ALA A 254 -6.97 16.53 4.28
N ILE A 255 -6.76 16.09 3.03
CA ILE A 255 -5.47 15.65 2.52
C ILE A 255 -5.37 16.14 1.08
N ASP A 256 -4.50 17.12 0.85
CA ASP A 256 -4.17 17.62 -0.49
C ASP A 256 -2.73 17.24 -0.85
N GLY A 257 -2.55 16.79 -2.09
CA GLY A 257 -1.25 16.56 -2.70
C GLY A 257 -1.09 17.45 -3.92
N HIS A 258 0.02 18.18 -4.02
CA HIS A 258 0.30 19.03 -5.17
C HIS A 258 1.69 18.73 -5.73
N LEU A 259 1.74 18.24 -6.97
CA LEU A 259 2.98 18.14 -7.71
C LEU A 259 3.35 19.53 -8.27
N ARG A 260 4.49 20.05 -7.84
CA ARG A 260 5.02 21.36 -8.21
C ARG A 260 6.47 21.24 -8.65
N GLU A 261 7.05 22.33 -9.12
CA GLU A 261 8.48 22.42 -9.47
C GLU A 261 9.41 22.01 -8.31
N VAL A 262 8.94 22.09 -7.07
CA VAL A 262 9.67 21.71 -5.85
C VAL A 262 9.51 20.23 -5.46
N GLY A 263 8.78 19.44 -6.26
CA GLY A 263 8.37 18.08 -5.92
C GLY A 263 6.91 18.00 -5.44
N LEU A 264 6.55 16.88 -4.82
CA LEU A 264 5.19 16.60 -4.34
C LEU A 264 5.00 17.10 -2.90
N THR A 265 4.28 18.21 -2.73
CA THR A 265 3.94 18.78 -1.42
C THR A 265 2.62 18.23 -0.91
N PHE A 266 2.54 17.98 0.40
CA PHE A 266 1.30 17.54 1.06
C PHE A 266 0.81 18.59 2.05
N HIS A 267 -0.51 18.71 2.11
CA HIS A 267 -1.23 19.41 3.16
C HIS A 267 -2.15 18.45 3.90
N LEU A 268 -2.06 18.45 5.23
CA LEU A 268 -2.83 17.55 6.09
C LEU A 268 -3.58 18.36 7.15
N LEU A 269 -4.90 18.25 7.15
CA LEU A 269 -5.68 18.69 8.31
C LEU A 269 -5.37 17.79 9.50
N LYS A 270 -5.20 18.40 10.68
CA LYS A 270 -4.90 17.66 11.92
C LYS A 270 -5.98 16.64 12.28
N ASP A 271 -7.22 16.86 11.84
CA ASP A 271 -8.39 16.04 12.20
C ASP A 271 -8.69 14.91 11.18
N VAL A 272 -7.76 14.56 10.29
CA VAL A 272 -7.92 13.37 9.43
C VAL A 272 -8.29 12.11 10.22
N PRO A 273 -7.65 11.78 11.36
CA PRO A 273 -8.06 10.63 12.18
C PRO A 273 -9.52 10.70 12.65
N GLY A 274 -9.98 11.88 13.06
CA GLY A 274 -11.35 12.09 13.55
C GLY A 274 -12.38 11.93 12.43
N LEU A 275 -12.08 12.45 11.24
CA LEU A 275 -12.93 12.27 10.05
C LEU A 275 -13.06 10.79 9.67
N ILE A 276 -11.97 10.02 9.68
CA ILE A 276 -12.00 8.57 9.42
C ILE A 276 -12.84 7.86 10.48
N SER A 277 -12.50 8.07 11.76
CA SER A 277 -13.15 7.43 12.90
C SER A 277 -14.67 7.69 12.93
N LYS A 278 -15.10 8.92 12.65
CA LYS A 278 -16.53 9.28 12.59
C LYS A 278 -17.32 8.47 11.56
N ASN A 279 -16.69 8.06 10.46
CA ASN A 279 -17.38 7.47 9.31
C ASN A 279 -17.10 5.97 9.09
N ILE A 280 -16.06 5.40 9.71
CA ILE A 280 -15.60 4.03 9.44
C ILE A 280 -16.67 2.96 9.68
N GLU A 281 -17.50 3.13 10.72
CA GLU A 281 -18.56 2.18 11.09
C GLU A 281 -19.65 2.08 10.02
N LYS A 282 -19.93 3.19 9.31
CA LYS A 282 -20.86 3.20 8.18
C LYS A 282 -20.31 2.36 7.03
N SER A 283 -19.03 2.54 6.67
CA SER A 283 -18.37 1.75 5.63
C SER A 283 -18.38 0.25 5.95
N LEU A 284 -18.11 -0.13 7.20
CA LEU A 284 -18.22 -1.51 7.67
C LEU A 284 -19.65 -2.04 7.53
N THR A 285 -20.63 -1.31 8.04
CA THR A 285 -22.03 -1.72 8.00
C THR A 285 -22.50 -1.93 6.56
N GLU A 286 -22.14 -1.04 5.65
CA GLU A 286 -22.48 -1.17 4.22
C GLU A 286 -21.81 -2.39 3.58
N ALA A 287 -20.54 -2.65 3.91
CA ALA A 287 -19.76 -3.76 3.37
C ALA A 287 -20.21 -5.14 3.90
N PHE A 288 -20.57 -5.23 5.19
CA PHE A 288 -20.83 -6.49 5.88
C PHE A 288 -22.31 -6.81 6.10
N LYS A 289 -23.22 -5.86 5.90
CA LYS A 289 -24.68 -6.12 5.96
C LYS A 289 -25.13 -7.26 5.04
N PRO A 290 -24.65 -7.39 3.78
CA PRO A 290 -25.01 -8.54 2.93
C PRO A 290 -24.55 -9.89 3.48
N LEU A 291 -23.55 -9.91 4.36
CA LEU A 291 -22.99 -11.11 4.99
C LEU A 291 -23.57 -11.38 6.39
N GLY A 292 -24.39 -10.47 6.91
CA GLY A 292 -24.98 -10.59 8.25
C GLY A 292 -23.96 -10.47 9.39
N ILE A 293 -22.80 -9.87 9.15
CA ILE A 293 -21.75 -9.69 10.16
C ILE A 293 -21.88 -8.31 10.80
N SER A 294 -21.95 -8.28 12.13
CA SER A 294 -22.02 -7.04 12.93
C SER A 294 -21.02 -7.01 14.09
N ASP A 295 -20.31 -8.10 14.37
CA ASP A 295 -19.23 -8.14 15.36
C ASP A 295 -17.89 -7.83 14.69
N TRP A 296 -17.40 -6.61 14.87
CA TRP A 296 -16.13 -6.15 14.31
C TRP A 296 -14.90 -6.87 14.90
N ASN A 297 -15.04 -7.49 16.07
CA ASN A 297 -14.01 -8.32 16.67
C ASN A 297 -14.00 -9.76 16.14
N SER A 298 -15.00 -10.17 15.35
CA SER A 298 -14.96 -11.43 14.60
C SER A 298 -14.14 -11.34 13.31
N LEU A 299 -13.74 -10.12 12.91
CA LEU A 299 -12.98 -9.85 11.69
C LEU A 299 -11.47 -9.85 11.95
N PHE A 300 -10.68 -10.25 10.94
CA PHE A 300 -9.27 -9.86 10.83
C PHE A 300 -9.14 -8.50 10.12
N TRP A 301 -8.10 -7.73 10.46
CA TRP A 301 -8.01 -6.31 10.09
C TRP A 301 -6.71 -5.95 9.38
N ILE A 302 -6.86 -5.32 8.22
CA ILE A 302 -5.76 -4.70 7.45
C ILE A 302 -6.11 -3.22 7.26
N ALA A 303 -5.60 -2.33 8.11
CA ALA A 303 -5.83 -0.90 7.96
C ALA A 303 -4.59 -0.22 7.41
N HIS A 304 -4.73 0.68 6.43
CA HIS A 304 -3.60 1.49 5.98
C HIS A 304 -3.01 2.27 7.19
N PRO A 305 -1.72 2.11 7.52
CA PRO A 305 -1.08 2.74 8.66
C PRO A 305 -0.66 4.17 8.31
N GLY A 306 -1.63 5.03 8.02
CA GLY A 306 -1.39 6.43 7.66
C GLY A 306 -0.64 7.21 8.74
N GLY A 307 -0.84 6.79 9.99
CA GLY A 307 -0.15 7.21 11.20
C GLY A 307 -0.80 6.54 12.42
N PRO A 308 -0.13 6.50 13.58
CA PRO A 308 -0.65 5.77 14.75
C PRO A 308 -2.00 6.31 15.24
N ALA A 309 -2.21 7.63 15.15
CA ALA A 309 -3.46 8.27 15.57
C ALA A 309 -4.70 7.78 14.81
N ILE A 310 -4.56 7.39 13.53
CA ILE A 310 -5.68 6.82 12.75
C ILE A 310 -6.05 5.45 13.33
N LEU A 311 -5.05 4.61 13.60
CA LEU A 311 -5.25 3.27 14.14
C LEU A 311 -5.90 3.34 15.51
N ASP A 312 -5.37 4.18 16.40
CA ASP A 312 -5.88 4.35 17.77
C ASP A 312 -7.34 4.83 17.78
N GLN A 313 -7.71 5.77 16.91
CA GLN A 313 -9.08 6.29 16.87
C GLN A 313 -10.07 5.33 16.20
N VAL A 314 -9.64 4.50 15.25
CA VAL A 314 -10.48 3.45 14.67
C VAL A 314 -10.70 2.33 15.69
N GLU A 315 -9.64 1.88 16.35
CA GLU A 315 -9.67 0.87 17.40
C GLU A 315 -10.60 1.27 18.55
N ALA A 316 -10.45 2.50 19.07
CA ALA A 316 -11.29 3.02 20.14
C ALA A 316 -12.76 3.19 19.70
N LYS A 317 -13.01 3.70 18.49
CA LYS A 317 -14.37 3.94 17.98
C LYS A 317 -15.18 2.67 17.82
N LEU A 318 -14.54 1.61 17.36
CA LEU A 318 -15.18 0.32 17.09
C LEU A 318 -15.05 -0.66 18.25
N ALA A 319 -14.42 -0.24 19.36
CA ALA A 319 -14.10 -1.08 20.51
C ALA A 319 -13.42 -2.41 20.09
N LEU A 320 -12.42 -2.29 19.20
CA LEU A 320 -11.63 -3.45 18.78
C LEU A 320 -10.72 -3.90 19.91
N ASN A 321 -10.50 -5.20 20.00
CA ASN A 321 -9.48 -5.78 20.86
C ASN A 321 -8.09 -5.34 20.37
N GLU A 322 -7.15 -5.17 21.31
CA GLU A 322 -5.79 -4.65 21.04
C GLU A 322 -5.02 -5.50 20.01
N ASP A 323 -5.36 -6.78 19.86
CA ASP A 323 -4.71 -7.69 18.92
C ASP A 323 -5.10 -7.42 17.45
N LYS A 324 -6.25 -6.79 17.18
CA LYS A 324 -6.79 -6.61 15.82
C LYS A 324 -5.90 -5.80 14.90
N MET A 325 -5.23 -4.78 15.43
CA MET A 325 -4.36 -3.92 14.65
C MET A 325 -2.89 -4.36 14.70
N LYS A 326 -2.57 -5.51 15.30
CA LYS A 326 -1.18 -5.92 15.56
C LYS A 326 -0.34 -6.04 14.29
N ALA A 327 -0.84 -6.70 13.24
CA ALA A 327 -0.12 -6.79 11.96
C ALA A 327 0.09 -5.42 11.30
N THR A 328 -0.91 -4.54 11.40
CA THR A 328 -0.83 -3.17 10.89
C THR A 328 0.23 -2.34 11.63
N ARG A 329 0.25 -2.42 12.97
CA ARG A 329 1.22 -1.73 13.83
C ARG A 329 2.63 -2.27 13.64
N GLU A 330 2.79 -3.58 13.43
CA GLU A 330 4.09 -4.19 13.12
C GLU A 330 4.67 -3.64 11.82
N VAL A 331 3.86 -3.57 10.76
CA VAL A 331 4.30 -2.99 9.48
C VAL A 331 4.65 -1.51 9.62
N LEU A 332 3.85 -0.74 10.38
CA LEU A 332 4.18 0.65 10.68
C LEU A 332 5.53 0.76 11.43
N SER A 333 5.75 -0.08 12.45
CA SER A 333 6.98 -0.11 13.23
C SER A 333 8.21 -0.41 12.37
N GLU A 334 8.12 -1.45 11.54
CA GLU A 334 9.28 -1.99 10.83
C GLU A 334 9.58 -1.29 9.50
N TYR A 335 8.58 -0.64 8.90
CA TYR A 335 8.70 -0.07 7.56
C TYR A 335 8.25 1.37 7.45
N GLY A 336 7.48 1.91 8.40
CA GLY A 336 6.84 3.22 8.26
C GLY A 336 5.68 3.22 7.26
N ASN A 337 5.28 4.42 6.82
CA ASN A 337 4.20 4.61 5.85
C ASN A 337 4.74 4.57 4.42
N MET A 338 4.65 3.39 3.78
CA MET A 338 4.97 3.15 2.37
C MET A 338 3.77 3.42 1.42
N SER A 339 2.89 4.36 1.79
CA SER A 339 1.72 4.77 1.02
C SER A 339 0.86 3.57 0.54
N SER A 340 0.62 3.45 -0.76
CA SER A 340 -0.24 2.43 -1.36
C SER A 340 0.24 0.99 -1.12
N ALA A 341 1.54 0.77 -0.86
CA ALA A 341 2.11 -0.55 -0.65
C ALA A 341 1.84 -1.12 0.75
N CYS A 342 1.53 -0.29 1.75
CA CYS A 342 1.41 -0.74 3.15
C CYS A 342 0.43 -1.89 3.33
N VAL A 343 -0.77 -1.81 2.75
CA VAL A 343 -1.80 -2.86 2.96
C VAL A 343 -1.39 -4.20 2.36
N LEU A 344 -0.50 -4.21 1.36
CA LEU A 344 0.07 -5.44 0.79
C LEU A 344 1.12 -6.06 1.72
N PHE A 345 1.93 -5.22 2.38
CA PHE A 345 2.85 -5.67 3.44
C PHE A 345 2.08 -6.24 4.64
N ILE A 346 0.95 -5.62 5.01
CA ILE A 346 0.14 -6.08 6.15
C ILE A 346 -0.54 -7.42 5.82
N LEU A 347 -1.04 -7.60 4.60
CA LEU A 347 -1.53 -8.91 4.12
C LEU A 347 -0.45 -9.99 4.22
N ASP A 348 0.79 -9.67 3.80
CA ASP A 348 1.93 -10.59 3.87
C ASP A 348 2.30 -10.94 5.31
N GLU A 349 2.37 -9.93 6.18
CA GLU A 349 2.67 -10.10 7.59
C GLU A 349 1.61 -10.93 8.31
N MET A 350 0.33 -10.68 8.02
CA MET A 350 -0.80 -11.39 8.59
C MET A 350 -0.76 -12.88 8.25
N ARG A 351 -0.60 -13.24 6.97
CA ARG A 351 -0.53 -14.66 6.58
C ARG A 351 0.68 -15.36 7.18
N ARG A 352 1.84 -14.67 7.26
CA ARG A 352 3.09 -15.22 7.77
C ARG A 352 2.96 -15.52 9.26
N ARG A 353 2.49 -14.56 10.04
CA ARG A 353 2.21 -14.75 11.47
C ARG A 353 1.16 -15.80 11.72
N SER A 354 0.11 -15.86 10.90
CA SER A 354 -0.92 -16.90 11.02
C SER A 354 -0.33 -18.31 10.85
N ALA A 355 0.58 -18.50 9.90
CA ALA A 355 1.28 -19.77 9.71
C ALA A 355 2.25 -20.08 10.86
N GLU A 356 3.08 -19.11 11.28
CA GLU A 356 4.06 -19.26 12.36
C GLU A 356 3.41 -19.55 13.72
N GLU A 357 2.27 -18.92 14.00
CA GLU A 357 1.50 -19.11 15.23
C GLU A 357 0.55 -20.33 15.15
N GLY A 358 0.56 -21.08 14.04
CA GLY A 358 -0.27 -22.27 13.86
C GLY A 358 -1.78 -21.99 13.87
N LYS A 359 -2.21 -20.83 13.36
CA LYS A 359 -3.62 -20.46 13.26
C LYS A 359 -4.36 -21.32 12.23
N ALA A 360 -5.68 -21.41 12.37
CA ALA A 360 -6.51 -22.22 11.49
C ALA A 360 -6.64 -21.67 10.06
N THR A 361 -6.52 -20.35 9.88
CA THR A 361 -6.70 -19.67 8.60
C THR A 361 -5.60 -18.63 8.37
N THR A 362 -5.41 -18.20 7.13
CA THR A 362 -4.48 -17.12 6.74
C THR A 362 -4.81 -15.75 7.34
N GLY A 363 -6.04 -15.58 7.84
CA GLY A 363 -6.54 -14.35 8.47
C GLY A 363 -6.62 -14.46 9.98
N GLU A 364 -5.51 -14.82 10.64
CA GLU A 364 -5.38 -14.92 12.10
C GLU A 364 -6.33 -15.94 12.76
N GLY A 365 -6.77 -16.95 12.01
CA GLY A 365 -7.73 -17.96 12.48
C GLY A 365 -9.20 -17.54 12.34
N LEU A 366 -9.47 -16.39 11.72
CA LEU A 366 -10.81 -15.86 11.44
C LEU A 366 -11.14 -16.03 9.96
N GLU A 367 -12.42 -16.20 9.64
CA GLU A 367 -12.89 -16.43 8.26
C GLU A 367 -12.99 -15.12 7.47
N TRP A 368 -13.53 -14.07 8.08
CA TRP A 368 -13.82 -12.81 7.42
C TRP A 368 -12.88 -11.72 7.87
N GLY A 369 -12.57 -10.80 6.96
CA GLY A 369 -11.76 -9.65 7.29
C GLY A 369 -12.00 -8.46 6.39
N VAL A 370 -11.41 -7.36 6.80
CA VAL A 370 -11.54 -6.08 6.10
C VAL A 370 -10.18 -5.47 5.84
N LEU A 371 -10.02 -4.98 4.61
CA LEU A 371 -8.90 -4.14 4.22
C LEU A 371 -9.40 -2.72 3.96
N PHE A 372 -8.77 -1.75 4.63
CA PHE A 372 -9.03 -0.32 4.46
C PHE A 372 -7.84 0.41 3.85
N GLY A 373 -8.10 1.15 2.79
CA GLY A 373 -7.22 2.19 2.27
C GLY A 373 -7.77 3.57 2.61
N PHE A 374 -6.92 4.48 3.10
CA PHE A 374 -7.28 5.87 3.39
C PHE A 374 -6.34 6.81 2.63
N GLY A 375 -6.84 7.90 2.05
CA GLY A 375 -5.98 8.87 1.38
C GLY A 375 -6.71 10.11 0.86
N PRO A 376 -6.10 10.88 -0.06
CA PRO A 376 -6.65 12.15 -0.56
C PRO A 376 -8.13 12.10 -0.94
N GLY A 377 -8.91 13.12 -0.55
CA GLY A 377 -10.35 13.19 -0.81
C GLY A 377 -11.18 13.85 0.29
N LEU A 378 -11.29 13.32 1.52
CA LEU A 378 -10.72 12.09 2.08
C LEU A 378 -11.44 10.84 1.55
N THR A 379 -10.71 9.98 0.84
CA THR A 379 -11.24 8.77 0.20
C THR A 379 -10.97 7.55 1.07
N VAL A 380 -11.97 6.66 1.18
CA VAL A 380 -11.87 5.36 1.85
C VAL A 380 -12.19 4.24 0.86
N GLU A 381 -11.23 3.35 0.66
CA GLU A 381 -11.43 2.05 -0.02
C GLU A 381 -11.68 0.98 1.03
N THR A 382 -12.71 0.17 0.83
CA THR A 382 -13.09 -0.95 1.70
C THR A 382 -13.12 -2.22 0.87
N VAL A 383 -12.29 -3.19 1.23
CA VAL A 383 -12.28 -4.52 0.57
C VAL A 383 -12.63 -5.57 1.62
N VAL A 384 -13.68 -6.34 1.35
CA VAL A 384 -14.05 -7.49 2.18
C VAL A 384 -13.26 -8.69 1.69
N LEU A 385 -12.59 -9.34 2.63
CA LEU A 385 -11.73 -10.49 2.40
C LEU A 385 -12.31 -11.72 3.10
N HIS A 386 -12.10 -12.87 2.49
CA HIS A 386 -12.32 -14.17 3.11
C HIS A 386 -10.99 -14.91 3.16
N SER A 387 -10.62 -15.45 4.32
CA SER A 387 -9.37 -16.17 4.52
C SER A 387 -9.47 -17.60 3.98
N VAL A 388 -8.33 -18.28 3.94
CA VAL A 388 -8.24 -19.68 3.49
C VAL A 388 -7.70 -20.53 4.63
N PRO A 389 -8.20 -21.76 4.84
CA PRO A 389 -7.64 -22.69 5.82
C PRO A 389 -6.16 -22.96 5.58
N ILE A 390 -5.34 -22.87 6.63
CA ILE A 390 -3.94 -23.26 6.57
C ILE A 390 -3.89 -24.78 6.73
N SER A 391 -3.49 -25.50 5.69
CA SER A 391 -3.28 -26.95 5.79
C SER A 391 -2.05 -27.23 6.67
N ALA A 392 -2.16 -28.18 7.60
CA ALA A 392 -1.08 -28.62 8.49
C ALA A 392 0.22 -29.04 7.77
N ALA A 393 0.16 -29.33 6.45
CA ALA A 393 1.31 -29.70 5.64
C ALA A 393 2.17 -28.52 5.15
N ALA A 394 1.69 -27.27 5.28
CA ALA A 394 2.40 -26.08 4.80
C ALA A 394 3.38 -25.47 5.84
N ALA A 395 3.35 -25.91 7.10
CA ALA A 395 4.17 -25.37 8.19
C ALA A 395 5.64 -25.85 8.18
N THR A 396 6.09 -26.52 7.13
CA THR A 396 7.41 -27.14 7.03
C THR A 396 8.01 -26.92 5.66
N HIS A 397 8.29 -25.67 5.25
CA HIS A 397 9.29 -25.36 4.23
C HIS A 397 9.89 -23.96 4.40
#